data_AF-I3CZV1-F1
#
_entry.id   AF-I3CZV1-F1
#
_cell.length_a   1.000
_cell.length_b   1.000
_cell.length_c   1.000
_cell.angle_alpha   90.00
_cell.angle_beta   90.00
_cell.angle_gamma   90.00
#
_symmetry.space_group_name_H-M   'P 1'
#
loop_
_entity.id
_entity.type
_entity.pdbx_description
1 polymer ?
#
loop_
_entity_poly.entity_id
_entity_poly.type
_entity_poly.pdbx_seq_one_letter_code
_entity_poly.pdbx_strand_id
1 'polypeptide(L)'
;MQNFDKLKFEDFWNQLSKLLLEKHDFETIDQNKKFDARNAIQAVVVTPESTRNKRVIKYDEFIKIWRLARKLPKDQFLKPSSYTNDTQNSSYIVTLLKIILESSSE
;
A
#
# COMPACT_ATOMS: atom_id res chain seq x y z
N MET A 1 -6.56 -16.40 4.57
CA MET A 1 -5.49 -15.98 3.62
C MET A 1 -5.54 -16.69 2.25
N GLN A 2 -6.73 -16.99 1.69
CA GLN A 2 -6.93 -17.41 0.28
C GLN A 2 -7.25 -16.21 -0.64
N ASN A 3 -7.32 -14.99 -0.11
CA ASN A 3 -7.94 -13.86 -0.80
C ASN A 3 -6.99 -13.04 -1.70
N PHE A 4 -5.68 -13.03 -1.45
CA PHE A 4 -4.75 -12.25 -2.28
C PHE A 4 -4.67 -12.76 -3.73
N ASP A 5 -4.73 -14.08 -3.93
CA ASP A 5 -4.68 -14.68 -5.27
C ASP A 5 -5.95 -14.42 -6.08
N LYS A 6 -7.09 -14.23 -5.39
CA LYS A 6 -8.41 -14.01 -6.00
C LYS A 6 -8.74 -12.53 -6.20
N LEU A 7 -8.23 -11.64 -5.34
CA LEU A 7 -8.45 -10.20 -5.44
C LEU A 7 -7.83 -9.68 -6.75
N LYS A 8 -8.56 -8.86 -7.49
CA LYS A 8 -8.02 -8.13 -8.64
C LYS A 8 -7.42 -6.81 -8.17
N PHE A 9 -6.50 -6.26 -8.96
CA PHE A 9 -5.87 -4.99 -8.60
C PHE A 9 -6.88 -3.85 -8.55
N GLU A 10 -7.86 -3.85 -9.46
CA GLU A 10 -8.91 -2.85 -9.53
C GLU A 10 -9.79 -2.87 -8.28
N ASP A 11 -10.07 -4.06 -7.73
CA ASP A 11 -10.80 -4.21 -6.48
C ASP A 11 -10.00 -3.66 -5.31
N PHE A 12 -8.70 -3.98 -5.23
CA PHE A 12 -7.78 -3.40 -4.26
C PHE A 12 -7.77 -1.86 -4.36
N TRP A 13 -7.63 -1.31 -5.56
CA TRP A 13 -7.55 0.12 -5.78
C TRP A 13 -8.84 0.83 -5.37
N ASN A 14 -10.00 0.26 -5.71
CA ASN A 14 -11.29 0.80 -5.32
C ASN A 14 -11.50 0.77 -3.81
N GLN A 15 -11.10 -0.32 -3.14
CA GLN A 15 -11.17 -0.41 -1.68
C GLN A 15 -10.21 0.58 -1.01
N LEU A 16 -8.99 0.72 -1.51
CA LEU A 16 -8.04 1.72 -1.04
C LEU A 16 -8.62 3.13 -1.20
N SER A 17 -9.19 3.44 -2.36
CA SER A 17 -9.81 4.75 -2.59
C SER A 17 -10.94 5.03 -1.60
N LYS A 18 -11.76 4.03 -1.26
CA LYS A 18 -12.83 4.17 -0.25
C LYS A 18 -12.26 4.38 1.16
N LEU A 19 -11.29 3.56 1.55
CA LEU A 19 -10.59 3.69 2.83
C LEU A 19 -10.04 5.11 3.02
N LEU A 20 -9.40 5.65 1.98
CA LEU A 20 -8.79 6.99 2.00
C LEU A 20 -9.80 8.16 1.93
N LEU A 21 -11.12 7.89 1.86
CA LEU A 21 -12.15 8.91 2.08
C LEU A 21 -12.54 9.01 3.56
N GLU A 22 -12.36 7.93 4.31
CA GLU A 22 -12.81 7.79 5.70
C GLU A 22 -11.68 7.91 6.71
N LYS A 23 -10.49 7.39 6.36
CA LYS A 23 -9.32 7.31 7.23
C LYS A 23 -8.08 7.79 6.50
N HIS A 24 -7.35 8.70 7.12
CA HIS A 24 -6.13 9.27 6.56
C HIS A 24 -4.87 8.92 7.35
N ASP A 25 -4.96 8.58 8.64
CA ASP A 25 -3.80 8.32 9.49
C ASP A 25 -3.43 6.83 9.52
N PHE A 26 -2.16 6.54 9.23
CA PHE A 26 -1.63 5.18 9.11
C PHE A 26 -0.25 5.05 9.76
N GLU A 27 0.17 3.80 10.01
CA GLU A 27 1.49 3.47 10.55
C GLU A 27 2.18 2.42 9.67
N THR A 28 3.46 2.65 9.35
CA THR A 28 4.24 1.71 8.52
C THR A 28 4.43 0.38 9.27
N ILE A 29 4.32 -0.77 8.58
CA ILE A 29 4.40 -2.10 9.22
C ILE A 29 5.72 -2.32 9.98
N ASP A 30 6.87 -1.99 9.39
CA ASP A 30 8.17 -2.38 9.97
C ASP A 30 8.63 -1.46 11.10
N GLN A 31 8.31 -0.17 11.03
CA GLN A 31 8.89 0.86 11.89
C GLN A 31 7.86 1.65 12.70
N ASN A 32 6.57 1.33 12.57
CA ASN A 32 5.45 2.06 13.18
C ASN A 32 5.53 3.59 12.98
N LYS A 33 6.09 4.02 11.84
CA LYS A 33 6.19 5.44 11.49
C LYS A 33 4.84 5.91 10.98
N LYS A 34 4.33 6.98 11.58
CA LYS A 34 3.07 7.61 11.22
C LYS A 34 3.15 8.35 9.89
N PHE A 35 2.07 8.28 9.13
CA PHE A 35 1.88 9.05 7.89
C PHE A 35 0.40 9.29 7.61
N ASP A 36 0.11 10.43 6.98
CA ASP A 36 -1.19 10.72 6.35
C ASP A 36 -1.18 10.19 4.92
N ALA A 37 -2.28 9.61 4.45
CA ALA A 37 -2.48 9.21 3.07
C ALA A 37 -3.83 9.70 2.55
N ARG A 38 -3.85 10.24 1.33
CA ARG A 38 -5.05 10.79 0.68
C ARG A 38 -5.11 10.45 -0.79
N ASN A 39 -6.33 10.36 -1.31
CA ASN A 39 -6.57 10.20 -2.73
C ASN A 39 -6.08 11.43 -3.52
N ALA A 40 -5.50 11.15 -4.70
CA ALA A 40 -5.24 12.10 -5.76
C ALA A 40 -5.61 11.48 -7.11
N ILE A 41 -5.60 12.28 -8.17
CA ILE A 41 -5.92 11.80 -9.53
C ILE A 41 -4.91 10.72 -9.92
N GLN A 42 -5.38 9.47 -10.03
CA GLN A 42 -4.57 8.29 -10.33
C GLN A 42 -3.33 8.13 -9.42
N ALA A 43 -3.44 8.54 -8.17
CA ALA A 43 -2.34 8.49 -7.22
C ALA A 43 -2.84 8.50 -5.77
N VAL A 44 -1.94 8.17 -4.85
CA VAL A 44 -2.08 8.43 -3.42
C VAL A 44 -0.98 9.38 -3.01
N VAL A 45 -1.34 10.45 -2.31
CA VAL A 45 -0.38 11.36 -1.69
C VAL A 45 -0.15 10.92 -0.27
N VAL A 46 1.09 10.59 0.05
CA VAL A 46 1.53 10.24 1.40
C VAL A 46 2.31 11.39 2.00
N THR A 47 1.99 11.76 3.23
CA THR A 47 2.72 12.77 4.01
C THR A 47 3.24 12.12 5.29
N PRO A 48 4.53 11.72 5.35
CA PRO A 48 5.11 11.14 6.55
C PRO A 48 5.22 12.19 7.67
N GLU A 49 4.86 11.85 8.90
CA GLU A 49 4.85 12.81 10.02
C GLU A 49 6.26 13.36 10.32
N SER A 50 7.27 12.50 10.21
CA SER A 50 8.67 12.81 10.53
C SER A 50 9.31 13.88 9.63
N THR A 51 9.00 13.88 8.34
CA THR A 51 9.62 14.79 7.37
C THR A 51 8.66 15.83 6.83
N ARG A 52 7.35 15.55 6.89
CA ARG A 52 6.27 16.34 6.28
C ARG A 52 6.42 16.57 4.78
N ASN A 53 7.35 15.86 4.14
CA ASN A 53 7.58 15.93 2.70
C ASN A 53 6.59 15.02 1.97
N LYS A 54 5.72 15.62 1.17
CA LYS A 54 4.71 14.89 0.39
C LYS A 54 5.36 13.97 -0.63
N ARG A 55 4.82 12.76 -0.74
CA ARG A 55 5.21 11.75 -1.71
C ARG A 55 3.99 11.38 -2.54
N VAL A 56 4.07 11.61 -3.85
CA VAL A 56 3.00 11.23 -4.78
C VAL A 56 3.32 9.84 -5.32
N ILE A 57 2.53 8.85 -4.89
CA ILE A 57 2.68 7.46 -5.31
C ILE A 57 1.63 7.18 -6.39
N LYS A 58 2.09 6.91 -7.61
CA LYS A 58 1.19 6.78 -8.77
C LYS A 58 0.51 5.41 -8.81
N TYR A 59 -0.66 5.35 -9.44
CA TYR A 59 -1.41 4.13 -9.74
C TYR A 59 -0.52 3.01 -10.33
N ASP A 60 0.32 3.36 -11.31
CA ASP A 60 1.24 2.42 -11.95
C ASP A 60 2.30 1.85 -11.01
N GLU A 61 2.71 2.63 -10.00
CA GLU A 61 3.64 2.18 -8.97
C GLU A 61 2.97 1.15 -8.06
N PHE A 62 1.71 1.38 -7.68
CA PHE A 62 0.89 0.39 -6.99
C PHE A 62 0.69 -0.87 -7.83
N ILE A 63 0.40 -0.75 -9.13
CA ILE A 63 0.30 -1.91 -10.04
C ILE A 63 1.61 -2.70 -10.07
N LYS A 64 2.74 -2.01 -10.21
CA LYS A 64 4.07 -2.64 -10.25
C LYS A 64 4.28 -3.48 -9.00
N ILE A 65 4.07 -2.89 -7.82
CA ILE A 65 4.25 -3.58 -6.54
C ILE A 65 3.25 -4.72 -6.36
N TRP A 66 1.99 -4.52 -6.74
CA TRP A 66 0.98 -5.58 -6.74
C TRP A 66 1.40 -6.80 -7.57
N ARG A 67 1.90 -6.57 -8.79
CA ARG A 67 2.37 -7.65 -9.68
C ARG A 67 3.60 -8.36 -9.13
N LEU A 68 4.52 -7.63 -8.49
CA LEU A 68 5.69 -8.21 -7.84
C LEU A 68 5.28 -9.05 -6.62
N ALA A 69 4.39 -8.52 -5.79
CA ALA A 69 3.88 -9.18 -4.60
C ALA A 69 3.26 -10.55 -4.92
N ARG A 70 2.51 -10.66 -6.01
CA ARG A 70 1.91 -11.93 -6.47
C ARG A 70 2.92 -13.00 -6.91
N LYS A 71 4.17 -12.63 -7.15
CA LYS A 71 5.25 -13.56 -7.53
C LYS A 71 6.11 -13.96 -6.33
N LEU A 72 5.97 -13.27 -5.21
CA LEU A 72 6.79 -13.52 -4.02
C LEU A 72 6.19 -14.64 -3.15
N PRO A 73 7.03 -15.33 -2.38
CA PRO A 73 6.56 -16.25 -1.33
C PRO A 73 5.65 -15.56 -0.30
N LYS A 74 4.78 -16.34 0.33
CA LYS A 74 3.78 -15.86 1.31
C LYS A 74 4.39 -15.14 2.51
N ASP A 75 5.62 -15.46 2.88
CA ASP A 75 6.34 -14.81 3.97
C ASP A 75 7.06 -13.53 3.55
N GLN A 76 7.03 -13.16 2.25
CA GLN A 76 7.80 -12.04 1.70
C GLN A 76 6.93 -10.95 1.05
N PHE A 77 5.74 -11.29 0.54
CA PHE A 77 4.94 -10.34 -0.24
C PHE A 77 4.43 -9.12 0.56
N LEU A 78 4.36 -9.21 1.89
CA LEU A 78 4.03 -8.08 2.78
C LEU A 78 5.24 -7.51 3.53
N LYS A 79 6.47 -7.77 3.03
CA LYS A 79 7.69 -7.15 3.56
C LYS A 79 8.11 -5.97 2.68
N PRO A 80 8.15 -4.73 3.20
CA PRO A 80 8.65 -3.56 2.48
C PRO A 80 10.05 -3.75 1.88
N SER A 81 10.92 -4.50 2.57
CA SER A 81 12.28 -4.80 2.13
C SER A 81 12.34 -5.59 0.81
N SER A 82 11.28 -6.32 0.45
CA SER A 82 11.20 -7.06 -0.80
C SER A 82 11.10 -6.16 -2.05
N TYR A 83 10.84 -4.87 -1.88
CA TYR A 83 10.57 -3.93 -2.99
C TYR A 83 11.45 -2.69 -2.98
N THR A 84 12.48 -2.63 -2.15
CA THR A 84 13.34 -1.44 -2.01
C THR A 84 14.10 -1.11 -3.29
N ASN A 85 14.39 -2.11 -4.13
CA ASN A 85 14.98 -1.93 -5.46
C ASN A 85 13.96 -1.42 -6.49
N ASP A 86 12.65 -1.53 -6.21
CA ASP A 86 11.58 -1.19 -7.14
C ASP A 86 10.95 0.16 -6.88
N THR A 87 10.97 0.61 -5.62
CA THR A 87 10.43 1.89 -5.17
C THR A 87 11.01 2.30 -3.81
N GLN A 88 11.20 3.60 -3.62
CA GLN A 88 11.53 4.22 -2.32
C GLN A 88 10.30 4.38 -1.39
N ASN A 89 9.10 4.05 -1.88
CA ASN A 89 7.83 4.17 -1.17
C ASN A 89 7.29 2.82 -0.71
N SER A 90 8.12 1.76 -0.74
CA SER A 90 7.68 0.39 -0.48
C SER A 90 7.00 0.24 0.88
N SER A 91 7.48 0.96 1.90
CA SER A 91 6.92 0.92 3.26
C SER A 91 5.47 1.42 3.30
N TYR A 92 5.14 2.46 2.55
CA TYR A 92 3.78 3.01 2.52
C TYR A 92 2.85 2.13 1.68
N ILE A 93 3.33 1.70 0.50
CA ILE A 93 2.53 0.87 -0.41
C ILE A 93 2.18 -0.45 0.25
N VAL A 94 3.15 -1.12 0.87
CA VAL A 94 2.94 -2.43 1.50
C VAL A 94 2.04 -2.31 2.74
N THR A 95 2.13 -1.22 3.51
CA THR A 95 1.18 -0.95 4.59
C THR A 95 -0.25 -0.86 4.07
N LEU A 96 -0.50 -0.03 3.06
CA LEU A 96 -1.84 0.14 2.50
C LEU A 96 -2.35 -1.17 1.87
N LEU A 97 -1.48 -1.91 1.20
CA LEU A 97 -1.78 -3.23 0.66
C LEU A 97 -2.23 -4.20 1.75
N LYS A 98 -1.46 -4.31 2.84
CA LYS A 98 -1.78 -5.21 3.96
C LYS A 98 -3.15 -4.90 4.55
N ILE A 99 -3.43 -3.63 4.83
CA ILE A 99 -4.70 -3.20 5.41
C ILE A 99 -5.89 -3.69 4.57
N ILE A 100 -5.85 -3.46 3.25
CA ILE A 100 -6.95 -3.88 2.37
C ILE A 100 -7.10 -5.40 2.31
N LEU A 101 -6.00 -6.15 2.33
CA LEU A 101 -6.04 -7.61 2.32
C LEU A 101 -6.57 -8.22 3.63
N GLU A 102 -6.29 -7.56 4.76
CA GLU A 102 -6.81 -7.95 6.07
C GLU A 102 -8.30 -7.60 6.18
N SER A 103 -8.73 -6.41 5.73
CA SER A 103 -10.16 -6.02 5.68
C SER A 103 -11.00 -6.88 4.73
N SER A 104 -10.39 -7.46 3.69
CA SER A 104 -11.08 -8.39 2.79
C SER A 104 -11.16 -9.83 3.32
N SER A 105 -10.68 -10.12 4.53
CA SER A 105 -10.64 -11.47 5.11
C SER A 105 -11.72 -11.75 6.17
N GLU A 106 -12.60 -10.77 6.42
CA GLU A 106 -13.81 -10.88 7.25
C GLU A 106 -15.05 -11.08 6.36
#